data_AF-A0A7Z9H5Q0-F1
#
_entry.id   AF-A0A7Z9H5Q0-F1
#
_cell.length_a   1.000
_cell.length_b   1.000
_cell.length_c   1.000
_cell.angle_alpha   90.00
_cell.angle_beta   90.00
_cell.angle_gamma   90.00
#
_symmetry.space_group_name_H-M   'P 1'
#
loop_
_entity.id
_entity.type
_entity.pdbx_description
1 polymer ?
#
loop_
_entity_poly.entity_id
_entity_poly.type
_entity_poly.pdbx_seq_one_letter_code
_entity_poly.pdbx_strand_id
1 'polypeptide(L)'
;MKIAFQTHPVGIYCHVFASALALLLGPFQFLTRLRQKKPGIHRAIGRVYLGVGVLVGGGAGLYMSQFAFGGPIAKVGFALLALSWLYSGAKALAAIRRGDIVEHQEWMVRNFALTFAGVTLRLWLMASFMAGIPFEESYLYIAWLCWVPNLVFAQWRITRTR
;
A
#
# COMPACT_ATOMS: atom_id res chain seq x y z
N MET A 1 7.91 -18.92 -10.64
CA MET A 1 8.22 -17.57 -10.11
C MET A 1 9.27 -16.82 -10.95
N LYS A 2 10.39 -17.43 -11.36
CA LYS A 2 11.43 -16.79 -12.20
C LYS A 2 10.94 -16.27 -13.57
N ILE A 3 10.04 -16.99 -14.24
CA ILE A 3 9.58 -16.64 -15.60
C ILE A 3 8.83 -15.30 -15.64
N ALA A 4 7.87 -15.07 -14.73
CA ALA A 4 7.13 -13.81 -14.66
C ALA A 4 8.04 -12.59 -14.36
N PHE A 5 9.12 -12.81 -13.61
CA PHE A 5 10.13 -11.79 -13.33
C PHE A 5 10.95 -11.42 -14.57
N GLN A 6 11.26 -12.40 -15.41
CA GLN A 6 12.03 -12.21 -16.64
C GLN A 6 11.20 -11.61 -17.77
N THR A 7 9.89 -11.86 -17.81
CA THR A 7 8.99 -11.36 -18.86
C THR A 7 8.42 -9.97 -18.58
N HIS A 8 8.32 -9.54 -17.31
CA HIS A 8 7.75 -8.23 -16.94
C HIS A 8 8.67 -7.37 -16.04
N PRO A 9 9.95 -7.17 -16.43
CA PRO A 9 10.91 -6.47 -15.58
C PRO A 9 10.46 -5.03 -15.28
N VAL A 10 9.91 -4.33 -16.28
CA VAL A 10 9.44 -2.94 -16.12
C VAL A 10 8.37 -2.83 -15.05
N GLY A 11 7.33 -3.68 -15.09
CA GLY A 11 6.24 -3.66 -14.12
C GLY A 11 6.74 -3.90 -12.70
N ILE A 12 7.67 -4.85 -12.53
CA ILE A 12 8.25 -5.16 -11.23
C ILE A 12 9.11 -4.01 -10.71
N TYR A 13 10.04 -3.49 -11.51
CA TYR A 13 10.90 -2.41 -11.06
C TYR A 13 10.09 -1.15 -10.75
N CYS A 14 9.12 -0.79 -11.60
CA CYS A 14 8.20 0.30 -11.33
C CYS A 14 7.46 0.09 -10.01
N HIS A 15 6.88 -1.09 -9.78
CA HIS A 15 6.18 -1.39 -8.54
C HIS A 15 7.11 -1.30 -7.32
N VAL A 16 8.26 -1.97 -7.36
CA VAL A 16 9.20 -2.08 -6.23
C VAL A 16 9.74 -0.70 -5.85
N PHE A 17 10.28 0.06 -6.80
CA PHE A 17 10.89 1.35 -6.51
C PHE A 17 9.84 2.40 -6.10
N ALA A 18 8.70 2.46 -6.78
CA ALA A 18 7.63 3.37 -6.39
C ALA A 18 7.03 3.02 -5.02
N SER A 19 6.78 1.74 -4.75
CA SER A 19 6.23 1.32 -3.45
C SER A 19 7.23 1.50 -2.32
N ALA A 20 8.52 1.29 -2.56
CA ALA A 20 9.58 1.60 -1.59
C ALA A 20 9.61 3.11 -1.28
N LEU A 21 9.51 3.95 -2.32
CA LEU A 21 9.43 5.40 -2.14
C LEU A 21 8.19 5.80 -1.33
N ALA A 22 7.02 5.20 -1.61
CA ALA A 22 5.81 5.44 -0.83
C ALA A 22 6.01 5.07 0.66
N LEU A 23 6.59 3.90 0.93
CA LEU A 23 6.84 3.42 2.28
C LEU A 23 7.83 4.32 3.04
N LEU A 24 8.87 4.81 2.36
CA LEU A 24 9.85 5.74 2.93
C LEU A 24 9.25 7.11 3.25
N LEU A 25 8.42 7.65 2.35
CA LEU A 25 7.87 9.00 2.49
C LEU A 25 6.62 9.06 3.40
N GLY A 26 5.87 7.97 3.50
CA GLY A 26 4.59 7.91 4.22
C GLY A 26 4.66 8.37 5.69
N PRO A 27 5.62 7.91 6.51
CA PRO A 27 5.73 8.32 7.92
C PRO A 27 5.86 9.84 8.11
N PHE A 28 6.55 10.52 7.19
CA PHE A 28 6.73 11.98 7.25
C PHE A 28 5.42 12.74 7.06
N GLN A 29 4.42 12.15 6.40
CA GLN A 29 3.10 12.77 6.23
C GLN A 29 2.31 12.88 7.55
N PHE A 30 2.64 12.05 8.54
CA PHE A 30 1.97 12.05 9.85
C PHE A 30 2.64 12.95 10.89
N LEU A 31 3.79 13.55 10.57
CA LEU A 31 4.51 14.43 11.50
C LEU A 31 3.82 15.80 11.62
N THR A 32 3.19 16.05 12.78
CA THR A 32 2.51 17.33 13.08
C THR A 32 3.45 18.54 12.93
N ARG A 33 4.71 18.41 13.38
CA ARG A 33 5.71 19.48 13.24
C ARG A 33 5.98 19.84 11.78
N LEU A 34 6.05 18.85 10.90
CA LEU A 34 6.29 19.08 9.47
C LEU A 34 5.08 19.76 8.82
N ARG A 35 3.88 19.29 9.13
CA ARG A 35 2.61 19.83 8.64
C ARG A 35 2.39 21.29 9.05
N GLN A 36 2.74 21.65 10.29
CA GLN A 36 2.54 23.00 10.82
C GLN A 36 3.69 23.96 10.50
N LYS A 37 4.95 23.54 10.67
CA LYS A 37 6.12 24.45 10.53
C LYS A 37 6.64 24.56 9.11
N LYS A 38 6.47 23.53 8.27
CA LYS A 38 6.99 23.52 6.88
C LYS A 38 5.94 22.94 5.92
N PRO A 39 4.77 23.60 5.75
CA PRO A 39 3.67 23.09 4.93
C PRO A 39 4.05 22.89 3.45
N GLY A 40 4.96 23.70 2.91
CA GLY A 40 5.50 23.51 1.55
C GLY A 40 6.19 22.16 1.36
N ILE A 41 7.02 21.76 2.33
CA ILE A 41 7.72 20.46 2.32
C ILE A 41 6.71 19.32 2.50
N HIS A 42 5.77 19.46 3.44
CA HIS A 42 4.71 18.47 3.64
C HIS A 42 3.95 18.20 2.33
N ARG A 43 3.54 19.26 1.62
CA ARG A 43 2.84 19.16 0.33
C ARG A 43 3.73 18.55 -0.77
N ALA A 44 5.01 18.92 -0.85
CA ALA A 44 5.93 18.34 -1.83
C ALA A 44 6.09 16.82 -1.61
N ILE A 45 6.35 16.40 -0.37
CA ILE A 45 6.45 14.98 -0.02
C ILE A 45 5.12 14.26 -0.30
N GLY A 46 3.98 14.87 0.02
CA GLY A 46 2.66 14.28 -0.22
C GLY A 46 2.36 14.08 -1.71
N ARG A 47 2.78 15.02 -2.57
CA ARG A 47 2.66 14.89 -4.03
C ARG A 47 3.55 13.78 -4.58
N VAL A 48 4.79 13.66 -4.11
CA VAL A 48 5.69 12.57 -4.52
C VAL A 48 5.16 11.22 -4.03
N TYR A 49 4.69 11.17 -2.77
CA TYR A 49 4.08 9.98 -2.18
C TYR A 49 2.86 9.52 -2.98
N LEU A 50 1.86 10.38 -3.22
CA LEU A 50 0.64 9.99 -3.95
C LEU A 50 0.88 9.81 -5.46
N GLY A 51 1.63 10.71 -6.07
CA GLY A 51 1.80 10.77 -7.53
C GLY A 51 2.83 9.78 -8.08
N VAL A 52 3.97 9.61 -7.41
CA VAL A 52 4.98 8.62 -7.81
C VAL A 52 4.74 7.33 -7.04
N GLY A 53 4.70 7.39 -5.71
CA GLY A 53 4.63 6.19 -4.88
C GLY A 53 3.36 5.37 -5.08
N VAL A 54 2.20 5.96 -4.77
CA VAL A 54 0.90 5.27 -4.79
C VAL A 54 0.41 5.04 -6.21
N LEU A 55 0.43 6.06 -7.08
CA LEU A 55 -0.13 5.93 -8.42
C LEU A 55 0.69 4.98 -9.31
N VAL A 56 2.01 5.17 -9.40
CA VAL A 56 2.88 4.29 -10.20
C VAL A 56 3.01 2.93 -9.54
N GLY A 57 3.24 2.89 -8.22
CA GLY A 57 3.36 1.63 -7.48
C GLY A 57 2.08 0.81 -7.51
N GLY A 58 0.93 1.43 -7.30
CA GLY A 58 -0.38 0.79 -7.34
C GLY A 58 -0.79 0.36 -8.74
N GLY A 59 -0.55 1.19 -9.77
CA GLY A 59 -0.81 0.83 -11.17
C GLY A 59 0.04 -0.34 -11.63
N ALA A 60 1.34 -0.30 -11.36
CA ALA A 60 2.24 -1.42 -11.65
C ALA A 60 1.89 -2.66 -10.82
N GLY A 61 1.52 -2.50 -9.55
CA GLY A 61 1.07 -3.60 -8.68
C GLY A 61 -0.21 -4.27 -9.17
N LEU A 62 -1.17 -3.49 -9.68
CA LEU A 62 -2.39 -4.00 -10.29
C LEU A 62 -2.08 -4.83 -11.55
N TYR A 63 -1.20 -4.34 -12.42
CA TYR A 63 -0.72 -5.12 -13.56
C TYR A 63 -0.03 -6.42 -13.10
N MET A 64 0.88 -6.33 -12.14
CA MET A 64 1.63 -7.48 -11.62
C MET A 64 0.74 -8.53 -10.94
N SER A 65 -0.38 -8.12 -10.34
CA SER A 65 -1.33 -9.03 -9.70
C SER A 65 -1.84 -10.12 -10.64
N GLN A 66 -1.90 -9.87 -11.96
CA GLN A 66 -2.34 -10.84 -12.97
C GLN A 66 -1.37 -12.03 -13.11
N PHE A 67 -0.14 -11.85 -12.65
CA PHE A 67 0.94 -12.82 -12.72
C PHE A 67 1.31 -13.38 -11.34
N ALA A 68 0.52 -13.09 -10.31
CA ALA A 68 0.74 -13.61 -8.96
C ALA A 68 0.64 -15.14 -8.93
N PHE A 69 1.49 -15.75 -8.09
CA PHE A 69 1.47 -17.18 -7.81
C PHE A 69 0.23 -17.56 -6.98
N GLY A 70 -0.23 -18.82 -7.01
CA GLY A 70 -1.38 -19.26 -6.20
C GLY A 70 -2.74 -19.08 -6.88
N GLY A 71 -2.78 -18.92 -8.21
CA GLY A 71 -4.03 -18.93 -8.97
C GLY A 71 -4.96 -17.75 -8.67
N PRO A 72 -6.25 -17.85 -9.01
CA PRO A 72 -7.20 -16.72 -8.95
C PRO A 72 -7.32 -16.07 -7.57
N ILE A 73 -7.22 -16.85 -6.48
CA ILE A 73 -7.41 -16.36 -5.11
C ILE A 73 -6.35 -15.30 -4.76
N ALA A 74 -5.07 -15.60 -5.01
CA ALA A 74 -3.99 -14.67 -4.74
C ALA A 74 -4.01 -13.47 -5.71
N LYS A 75 -4.31 -13.70 -6.99
CA LYS A 75 -4.43 -12.64 -8.00
C LYS A 75 -5.49 -11.61 -7.59
N VAL A 76 -6.68 -12.08 -7.18
CA VAL A 76 -7.77 -11.22 -6.72
C VAL A 76 -7.38 -10.49 -5.43
N GLY A 77 -6.75 -11.16 -4.46
CA GLY A 77 -6.29 -10.52 -3.22
C GLY A 77 -5.34 -9.34 -3.47
N PHE A 78 -4.34 -9.52 -4.34
CA PHE A 78 -3.41 -8.44 -4.69
C PHE A 78 -4.04 -7.38 -5.60
N ALA A 79 -4.94 -7.76 -6.50
CA ALA A 79 -5.66 -6.79 -7.33
C ALA A 79 -6.55 -5.86 -6.47
N LEU A 80 -7.29 -6.42 -5.51
CA LEU A 80 -8.11 -5.64 -4.58
C LEU A 80 -7.26 -4.76 -3.66
N LEU A 81 -6.10 -5.23 -3.21
CA LEU A 81 -5.13 -4.40 -2.52
C LEU A 81 -4.72 -3.20 -3.39
N ALA A 82 -4.28 -3.44 -4.63
CA ALA A 82 -3.85 -2.37 -5.52
C ALA A 82 -4.97 -1.36 -5.82
N LEU A 83 -6.19 -1.85 -6.09
CA LEU A 83 -7.37 -1.00 -6.31
C LEU A 83 -7.73 -0.19 -5.08
N SER A 84 -7.75 -0.81 -3.90
CA SER A 84 -8.01 -0.13 -2.62
C SER A 84 -6.95 0.94 -2.34
N TRP A 85 -5.70 0.65 -2.67
CA TRP A 85 -4.59 1.56 -2.46
C TRP A 85 -4.69 2.78 -3.38
N LEU A 86 -4.96 2.57 -4.67
CA LEU A 86 -5.20 3.65 -5.63
C LEU A 86 -6.45 4.47 -5.25
N TYR A 87 -7.54 3.80 -4.91
CA TYR A 87 -8.81 4.41 -4.54
C TYR A 87 -8.68 5.30 -3.30
N SER A 88 -8.04 4.79 -2.24
CA SER A 88 -7.82 5.56 -1.01
C SER A 88 -6.93 6.79 -1.26
N GLY A 89 -5.93 6.68 -2.13
CA GLY A 89 -5.09 7.82 -2.53
C GLY A 89 -5.88 8.88 -3.31
N ALA A 90 -6.73 8.45 -4.24
CA ALA A 90 -7.62 9.34 -5.00
C ALA A 90 -8.62 10.06 -4.09
N LYS A 91 -9.22 9.34 -3.12
CA LYS A 91 -10.13 9.91 -2.12
C LYS A 91 -9.42 10.92 -1.21
N ALA A 92 -8.21 10.62 -0.75
CA ALA A 92 -7.40 11.55 0.03
C ALA A 92 -7.13 12.86 -0.75
N LEU A 93 -6.80 12.75 -2.04
CA LEU A 93 -6.56 13.90 -2.90
C LEU A 93 -7.84 14.69 -3.20
N ALA A 94 -8.97 14.00 -3.37
CA ALA A 94 -10.25 14.65 -3.57
C ALA A 94 -10.69 15.44 -2.32
N ALA A 95 -10.53 14.86 -1.13
CA ALA A 95 -10.86 15.52 0.14
C ALA A 95 -10.04 16.81 0.35
N ILE A 96 -8.71 16.76 0.16
CA ILE A 96 -7.88 17.96 0.35
C ILE A 96 -8.17 19.05 -0.69
N ARG A 97 -8.56 18.68 -1.91
CA ARG A 97 -9.01 19.65 -2.94
C ARG A 97 -10.33 20.33 -2.58
N ARG A 98 -11.20 19.66 -1.84
CA ARG A 98 -12.42 20.26 -1.26
C ARG A 98 -12.15 21.08 0.01
N GLY A 99 -10.91 21.10 0.50
CA GLY A 99 -10.57 21.72 1.79
C GLY A 99 -10.96 20.89 3.01
N ASP A 100 -11.44 19.66 2.83
CA ASP A 100 -11.79 18.77 3.95
C ASP A 100 -10.52 18.08 4.48
N ILE A 101 -9.93 18.70 5.50
CA ILE A 101 -8.69 18.23 6.12
C ILE A 101 -8.92 16.95 6.93
N VAL A 102 -10.09 16.82 7.57
CA VAL A 102 -10.40 15.66 8.42
C VAL A 102 -10.55 14.43 7.54
N GLU A 103 -11.38 14.50 6.49
CA GLU A 103 -11.56 13.39 5.57
C GLU A 103 -10.25 13.04 4.84
N HIS A 104 -9.44 14.04 4.47
CA HIS A 104 -8.11 13.82 3.90
C HIS A 104 -7.21 12.99 4.82
N GLN A 105 -7.12 13.36 6.10
CA GLN A 105 -6.28 12.65 7.07
C GLN A 105 -6.74 11.21 7.28
N GLU A 106 -8.06 10.99 7.38
CA GLU A 106 -8.61 9.64 7.51
C GLU A 106 -8.29 8.77 6.28
N TRP A 107 -8.43 9.30 5.06
CA TRP A 107 -8.05 8.58 3.85
C TRP A 107 -6.54 8.33 3.76
N MET A 108 -5.71 9.27 4.22
CA MET A 108 -4.25 9.07 4.29
C MET A 108 -3.87 7.95 5.27
N VAL A 109 -4.56 7.82 6.41
CA VAL A 109 -4.36 6.70 7.34
C VAL A 109 -4.68 5.36 6.67
N ARG A 110 -5.82 5.26 5.98
CA ARG A 110 -6.19 4.04 5.21
C ARG A 110 -5.18 3.73 4.10
N ASN A 111 -4.78 4.75 3.36
CA ASN A 111 -3.83 4.62 2.26
C ASN A 111 -2.44 4.16 2.74
N PHE A 112 -1.95 4.72 3.84
CA PHE A 112 -0.68 4.29 4.41
C PHE A 112 -0.75 2.87 5.00
N ALA A 113 -1.86 2.48 5.61
CA ALA A 113 -2.07 1.11 6.08
C ALA A 113 -2.00 0.08 4.92
N LEU A 114 -2.56 0.42 3.76
CA LEU A 114 -2.43 -0.38 2.54
C LEU A 114 -1.01 -0.36 1.97
N THR A 115 -0.31 0.78 2.03
CA THR A 115 1.11 0.88 1.65
C THR A 115 1.98 -0.04 2.51
N PHE A 116 1.68 -0.12 3.81
CA PHE A 116 2.40 -0.95 4.76
C PHE A 116 2.19 -2.46 4.51
N ALA A 117 1.24 -2.85 3.67
CA ALA A 117 1.02 -4.25 3.32
C ALA A 117 2.28 -4.92 2.74
N GLY A 118 3.15 -4.18 2.05
CA GLY A 118 4.44 -4.71 1.60
C GLY A 118 5.35 -5.17 2.75
N VAL A 119 5.29 -4.50 3.91
CA VAL A 119 6.03 -4.91 5.11
C VAL A 119 5.35 -6.11 5.76
N THR A 120 4.04 -6.01 5.99
CA THR A 120 3.25 -7.09 6.62
C THR A 120 3.33 -8.39 5.80
N LEU A 121 3.35 -8.31 4.47
CA LEU A 121 3.57 -9.45 3.57
C LEU A 121 4.86 -10.20 3.92
N ARG A 122 5.97 -9.46 4.07
CA ARG A 122 7.29 -10.04 4.37
C ARG A 122 7.33 -10.66 5.76
N LEU A 123 6.67 -10.03 6.74
CA LEU A 123 6.56 -10.57 8.10
C LEU A 123 5.78 -11.90 8.10
N TRP A 124 4.65 -11.97 7.38
CA TRP A 124 3.90 -13.21 7.27
C TRP A 124 4.65 -14.31 6.54
N LEU A 125 5.38 -13.99 5.47
CA LEU A 125 6.22 -14.96 4.75
C LEU A 125 7.34 -15.51 5.63
N MET A 126 7.96 -14.64 6.45
CA MET A 126 8.97 -15.07 7.43
C MET A 126 8.35 -15.99 8.48
N ALA A 127 7.18 -15.61 9.03
CA ALA A 127 6.49 -16.40 10.04
C ALA A 127 6.03 -17.76 9.51
N SER A 128 5.49 -17.84 8.29
CA SER A 128 5.07 -19.12 7.71
C SER A 128 6.25 -20.03 7.42
N PHE A 129 7.38 -19.46 6.96
CA PHE A 129 8.62 -20.20 6.76
C PHE A 129 9.16 -20.79 8.08
N MET A 130 9.19 -20.00 9.15
CA MET A 130 9.61 -20.46 10.48
C MET A 130 8.67 -21.53 11.07
N ALA A 131 7.38 -21.47 10.73
CA ALA A 131 6.38 -22.45 11.15
C ALA A 131 6.40 -23.74 10.29
N GLY A 132 7.24 -23.82 9.25
CA GLY A 132 7.32 -24.98 8.35
C GLY A 132 6.10 -25.15 7.43
N ILE A 133 5.29 -24.10 7.25
CA ILE A 133 4.11 -24.14 6.39
C ILE A 133 4.57 -24.01 4.92
N PRO A 134 4.10 -24.87 4.00
CA PRO A 134 4.44 -24.78 2.59
C PRO A 134 4.15 -23.38 2.00
N PHE A 135 5.02 -22.92 1.11
CA PHE A 135 4.88 -21.60 0.48
C PHE A 135 3.56 -21.51 -0.31
N GLU A 136 3.20 -22.57 -1.02
CA GLU A 136 2.03 -22.63 -1.87
C GLU A 136 0.74 -22.47 -1.10
N GLU A 137 0.67 -23.06 0.09
CA GLU A 137 -0.47 -22.95 0.98
C GLU A 137 -0.50 -21.58 1.66
N SER A 138 0.61 -21.18 2.29
CA SER A 138 0.67 -19.93 3.03
C SER A 138 0.47 -18.69 2.15
N TYR A 139 0.99 -18.68 0.92
CA TYR A 139 0.91 -17.53 0.01
C TYR A 139 -0.52 -17.13 -0.33
N LEU A 140 -1.46 -18.10 -0.41
CA LEU A 140 -2.87 -17.84 -0.69
C LEU A 140 -3.51 -16.99 0.40
N TYR A 141 -3.28 -17.34 1.66
CA TYR A 141 -3.79 -16.59 2.82
C TYR A 141 -3.06 -15.26 2.99
N ILE A 142 -1.74 -15.27 2.79
CA ILE A 142 -0.88 -14.10 2.94
C ILE A 142 -1.22 -12.98 1.94
N ALA A 143 -1.73 -13.33 0.76
CA ALA A 143 -2.25 -12.36 -0.21
C ALA A 143 -3.39 -11.47 0.33
N TRP A 144 -4.05 -11.90 1.41
CA TRP A 144 -5.11 -11.15 2.10
C TRP A 144 -4.65 -10.64 3.46
N LEU A 145 -3.97 -11.49 4.24
CA LEU A 145 -3.48 -11.16 5.60
C LEU A 145 -2.45 -10.03 5.60
N CYS A 146 -1.79 -9.76 4.47
CA CYS A 146 -0.84 -8.66 4.40
C CYS A 146 -1.52 -7.28 4.45
N TRP A 147 -2.80 -7.15 4.12
CA TRP A 147 -3.44 -5.83 4.00
C TRP A 147 -4.79 -5.70 4.70
N VAL A 148 -5.60 -6.77 4.78
CA VAL A 148 -6.91 -6.72 5.44
C VAL A 148 -6.77 -6.34 6.93
N PRO A 149 -5.88 -6.98 7.72
CA PRO A 149 -5.69 -6.59 9.13
C PRO A 149 -5.20 -5.15 9.29
N ASN A 150 -4.30 -4.69 8.40
CA ASN A 150 -3.83 -3.30 8.41
C ASN A 150 -4.99 -2.32 8.21
N LEU A 151 -5.87 -2.60 7.24
CA LEU A 151 -7.02 -1.76 6.94
C LEU A 151 -8.05 -1.77 8.08
N VAL A 152 -8.31 -2.93 8.68
CA VAL A 152 -9.19 -3.07 9.86
C VAL A 152 -8.64 -2.25 11.02
N PHE A 153 -7.34 -2.35 11.31
CA PHE A 153 -6.69 -1.55 12.35
C PHE A 153 -6.78 -0.05 12.06
N ALA A 154 -6.54 0.36 10.81
CA ALA A 154 -6.67 1.75 10.40
C ALA A 154 -8.10 2.28 10.61
N GLN A 155 -9.11 1.50 10.22
CA GLN A 155 -10.51 1.88 10.38
C GLN A 155 -10.90 1.97 11.85
N TRP A 156 -10.50 0.99 12.67
CA TRP A 156 -10.73 1.00 14.12
C TRP A 156 -10.12 2.24 14.79
N ARG A 157 -8.90 2.60 14.40
CA ARG A 157 -8.23 3.81 14.92
C ARG A 157 -9.02 5.07 14.56
N ILE A 158 -9.46 5.20 13.30
CA ILE A 158 -10.23 6.36 12.83
C ILE A 158 -11.54 6.49 13.61
N THR A 159 -12.27 5.38 13.82
CA THR A 159 -13.55 5.41 14.55
C THR A 159 -13.40 5.71 16.03
N ARG A 160 -12.24 5.46 16.64
CA ARG A 160 -11.97 5.81 18.05
C ARG A 160 -11.54 7.27 18.25
N THR A 161 -11.08 7.94 17.20
CA THR A 161 -10.60 9.33 17.27
C THR A 161 -11.62 10.35 16.76
N ARG A 162 -12.79 9.89 16.30
CA ARG A 162 -13.97 10.71 16.05
C ARG A 162 -14.73 10.92 17.36
#